data_AF-A0A9D4M1G5-F1
#
_entry.id   AF-A0A9D4M1G5-F1
#
_cell.length_a   1.000
_cell.length_b   1.000
_cell.length_c   1.000
_cell.angle_alpha   90.00
_cell.angle_beta   90.00
_cell.angle_gamma   90.00
#
_symmetry.space_group_name_H-M   'P 1'
#
loop_
_entity.id
_entity.type
_entity.pdbx_description
1 polymer ?
#
loop_
_entity_poly.entity_id
_entity_poly.type
_entity_poly.pdbx_seq_one_letter_code
_entity_poly.pdbx_strand_id
1 'polypeptide(L)'
;MPVPQIFQLKGDIAKFIGEKGIKADLQNVSYSSRFAVGLFFPPGTCLDVPWSAKYIYDNPCVRYVSVDNRKRNKDSADVGPSVCIHTSVPWSMENLEKDKDSAAQEILEHVKAVLPWLPKPSEVKGHKWRYSQVDKGFPGSPGCVILSDSPPVLLAGDAFSRGVFDGCLDSALATQQLLSSIHSYAM
;
A
#
# COMPACT_ATOMS: atom_id res chain seq x y z
N MET A 1 2.05 -5.45 -9.90
CA MET A 1 1.47 -6.37 -8.90
C MET A 1 2.55 -6.71 -7.89
N PRO A 2 2.24 -6.84 -6.59
CA PRO A 2 3.20 -7.32 -5.59
C PRO A 2 3.83 -8.65 -5.96
N VAL A 3 5.13 -8.79 -5.72
CA VAL A 3 5.93 -9.98 -6.10
C VAL A 3 5.34 -11.31 -5.61
N PRO A 4 4.84 -11.44 -4.36
CA PRO A 4 4.18 -12.66 -3.91
C PRO A 4 3.00 -13.11 -4.79
N GLN A 5 2.30 -12.18 -5.43
CA GLN A 5 1.18 -12.51 -6.33
C GLN A 5 1.65 -13.00 -7.71
N ILE A 6 2.89 -12.69 -8.12
CA ILE A 6 3.48 -13.21 -9.36
C ILE A 6 3.58 -14.74 -9.29
N PHE A 7 3.93 -15.29 -8.11
CA PHE A 7 3.99 -16.74 -7.90
C PHE A 7 2.63 -17.45 -7.93
N GLN A 8 1.52 -16.71 -7.93
CA GLN A 8 0.16 -17.27 -8.03
C GLN A 8 -0.31 -17.38 -9.49
N LEU A 9 0.42 -16.75 -10.43
CA LEU A 9 0.15 -16.85 -11.85
C LEU A 9 0.44 -18.26 -12.36
N LYS A 10 -0.40 -18.75 -13.27
CA LYS A 10 -0.26 -20.05 -13.93
C LYS A 10 0.41 -19.90 -15.30
N GLY A 11 0.79 -21.02 -15.92
CA GLY A 11 1.44 -21.05 -17.23
C GLY A 11 2.96 -20.95 -17.13
N ASP A 12 3.59 -20.43 -18.18
CA ASP A 12 5.07 -20.49 -18.35
C ASP A 12 5.86 -19.51 -17.47
N ILE A 13 5.19 -18.65 -16.70
CA ILE A 13 5.89 -17.65 -15.88
C ILE A 13 6.82 -18.27 -14.84
N ALA A 14 6.41 -19.40 -14.25
CA ALA A 14 7.23 -20.14 -13.29
C ALA A 14 8.49 -20.72 -13.94
N LYS A 15 8.35 -21.16 -15.20
CA LYS A 15 9.47 -21.63 -16.02
C LYS A 15 10.43 -20.47 -16.32
N PHE A 16 9.93 -19.33 -16.81
CA PHE A 16 10.78 -18.17 -17.12
C PHE A 16 11.54 -17.64 -15.90
N ILE A 17 10.89 -17.58 -14.72
CA ILE A 17 11.54 -17.20 -13.46
C ILE A 17 12.66 -18.19 -13.10
N GLY A 18 12.42 -19.50 -13.29
CA GLY A 18 13.40 -20.54 -13.03
C GLY A 18 14.61 -20.45 -13.97
N GLU A 19 14.37 -20.30 -15.27
CA GLU A 19 15.41 -20.21 -16.30
C GLU A 19 16.30 -18.97 -16.14
N LYS A 20 15.75 -17.83 -15.69
CA LYS A 20 16.55 -16.63 -15.38
C LYS A 20 17.33 -16.74 -14.06
N GLY A 21 17.06 -17.73 -13.20
CA GLY A 21 17.79 -17.94 -11.96
C GLY A 21 17.48 -16.94 -10.82
N ILE A 22 16.47 -16.09 -10.97
CA ILE A 22 16.14 -15.01 -10.01
C ILE A 22 15.08 -15.40 -8.96
N LYS A 23 14.71 -16.68 -8.90
CA LYS A 23 13.62 -17.16 -8.04
C LYS A 23 13.86 -16.85 -6.55
N ALA A 24 15.08 -17.08 -6.06
CA ALA A 24 15.43 -16.85 -4.67
C ALA A 24 15.33 -15.36 -4.30
N ASP A 25 15.80 -14.48 -5.18
CA ASP A 25 15.71 -13.04 -5.00
C ASP A 25 14.26 -12.55 -4.95
N LEU A 26 13.41 -13.05 -5.86
CA LEU A 26 11.97 -12.77 -5.84
C LEU A 26 11.29 -13.29 -4.58
N GLN A 27 11.66 -14.47 -4.08
CA GLN A 27 11.10 -15.04 -2.85
C GLN A 27 11.52 -14.26 -1.59
N ASN A 28 12.65 -13.55 -1.62
CA ASN A 28 13.11 -12.71 -0.51
C ASN A 28 12.42 -11.34 -0.48
N VAL A 29 11.69 -10.96 -1.53
CA VAL A 29 10.90 -9.71 -1.54
C VAL A 29 9.76 -9.84 -0.53
N SER A 30 9.72 -8.93 0.44
CA SER A 30 8.70 -8.87 1.48
C SER A 30 7.99 -7.52 1.50
N TYR A 31 6.76 -7.54 2.03
CA TYR A 31 5.94 -6.35 2.21
C TYR A 31 5.44 -6.32 3.64
N SER A 32 5.36 -5.13 4.21
CA SER A 32 4.53 -4.89 5.39
C SER A 32 3.05 -4.99 5.04
N SER A 33 2.22 -5.23 6.05
CA SER A 33 0.76 -5.14 5.96
C SER A 33 0.22 -3.94 6.73
N ARG A 34 -0.89 -3.38 6.27
CA ARG A 34 -1.63 -2.33 6.98
C ARG A 34 -3.13 -2.48 6.81
N PHE A 35 -3.88 -2.29 7.89
CA PHE A 35 -5.30 -1.94 7.81
C PHE A 35 -5.48 -0.44 7.75
N ALA A 36 -6.49 -0.01 7.00
CA ALA A 36 -6.96 1.37 6.95
C ALA A 36 -8.45 1.42 7.26
N VAL A 37 -8.89 2.47 7.95
CA VAL A 37 -10.31 2.73 8.25
C VAL A 37 -10.66 4.14 7.80
N GLY A 38 -11.66 4.25 6.95
CA GLY A 38 -12.30 5.51 6.57
C GLY A 38 -13.56 5.73 7.41
N LEU A 39 -13.65 6.87 8.08
CA LEU A 39 -14.82 7.32 8.82
C LEU A 39 -15.43 8.52 8.10
N PHE A 40 -16.74 8.48 7.87
CA PHE A 40 -17.47 9.54 7.19
C PHE A 40 -18.54 10.12 8.11
N PHE A 41 -18.63 11.44 8.14
CA PHE A 41 -19.53 12.18 9.01
C PHE A 41 -20.50 13.02 8.18
N PRO A 42 -21.65 13.43 8.72
CA PRO A 42 -22.57 14.31 8.01
C PRO A 42 -22.02 15.75 7.94
N PRO A 43 -22.49 16.57 6.96
CA PRO A 43 -22.23 18.00 6.93
C PRO A 43 -22.54 18.69 8.26
N GLY A 44 -21.79 19.73 8.60
CA GLY A 44 -21.90 20.43 9.89
C GLY A 44 -21.21 19.73 11.07
N THR A 45 -20.66 18.52 10.91
CA THR A 45 -19.85 17.89 11.95
C THR A 45 -18.54 18.65 12.15
N CYS A 46 -18.27 19.12 13.36
CA CYS A 46 -17.02 19.77 13.71
C CYS A 46 -16.03 18.77 14.32
N LEU A 47 -14.83 18.66 13.73
CA LEU A 47 -13.71 17.91 14.30
C LEU A 47 -12.67 18.90 14.83
N ASP A 48 -12.63 19.11 16.13
CA ASP A 48 -11.76 20.12 16.76
C ASP A 48 -10.34 19.58 16.98
N VAL A 49 -9.56 19.53 15.90
CA VAL A 49 -8.13 19.20 15.91
C VAL A 49 -7.34 20.26 15.15
N PRO A 50 -6.18 20.70 15.67
CA PRO A 50 -5.37 21.74 15.02
C PRO A 50 -4.55 21.22 13.83
N TRP A 51 -4.70 19.94 13.47
CA TRP A 51 -3.90 19.26 12.44
C TRP A 51 -4.81 18.62 11.38
N SER A 52 -4.29 18.49 10.16
CA SER A 52 -4.92 17.74 9.06
C SER A 52 -4.45 16.28 9.00
N ALA A 53 -3.28 15.99 9.57
CA ALA A 53 -2.74 14.66 9.75
C ALA A 53 -1.82 14.59 10.98
N LYS A 54 -1.77 13.44 11.65
CA LYS A 54 -0.94 13.21 12.83
C LYS A 54 -0.48 11.75 12.88
N TYR A 55 0.81 11.56 13.17
CA TYR A 55 1.34 10.25 13.55
C TYR A 55 1.16 10.01 15.05
N ILE A 56 0.80 8.78 15.40
CA ILE A 56 0.59 8.30 16.77
C ILE A 56 1.64 7.23 17.05
N TYR A 57 2.44 7.42 18.10
CA TYR A 57 3.53 6.51 18.49
C TYR A 57 3.16 5.68 19.73
N ASP A 58 2.36 6.25 20.64
CA ASP A 58 1.98 5.64 21.91
C ASP A 58 0.63 4.90 21.84
N ASN A 59 0.38 4.18 20.75
CA ASN A 59 -0.81 3.34 20.59
C ASN A 59 -0.42 2.03 19.89
N PRO A 60 -0.86 0.85 20.40
CA PRO A 60 -0.45 -0.44 19.83
C PRO A 60 -1.01 -0.65 18.41
N CYS A 61 -2.17 -0.06 18.10
CA CYS A 61 -2.91 -0.27 16.86
C CYS A 61 -2.84 0.93 15.92
N VAL A 62 -3.23 2.13 16.36
CA VAL A 62 -3.34 3.32 15.51
C VAL A 62 -1.96 3.95 15.31
N ARG A 63 -1.56 4.14 14.05
CA ARG A 63 -0.25 4.73 13.69
C ARG A 63 -0.36 6.12 13.08
N TYR A 64 -1.43 6.37 12.34
CA TYR A 64 -1.63 7.61 11.61
C TYR A 64 -3.11 7.92 11.52
N VAL A 65 -3.46 9.19 11.70
CA VAL A 65 -4.82 9.71 11.56
C VAL A 65 -4.77 10.95 10.68
N SER A 66 -5.73 11.10 9.77
CA SER A 66 -5.85 12.29 8.93
C SER A 66 -7.31 12.70 8.76
N VAL A 67 -7.56 13.99 8.93
CA VAL A 67 -8.80 14.64 8.47
C VAL A 67 -8.64 14.90 6.98
N ASP A 68 -9.13 13.99 6.15
CA ASP A 68 -8.75 13.88 4.74
C ASP A 68 -9.24 15.07 3.91
N ASN A 69 -10.40 15.64 4.24
CA ASN A 69 -10.92 16.86 3.62
C ASN A 69 -9.95 18.04 3.84
N ARG A 70 -9.51 18.26 5.09
CA ARG A 70 -8.52 19.30 5.44
C ARG A 70 -7.19 19.07 4.74
N LYS A 71 -6.68 17.83 4.77
CA LYS A 71 -5.41 17.46 4.09
C LYS A 71 -5.45 17.80 2.59
N ARG A 72 -6.62 17.67 1.95
CA ARG A 72 -6.81 17.97 0.52
C ARG A 72 -7.23 19.41 0.23
N ASN A 73 -7.30 20.29 1.23
CA ASN A 73 -7.83 21.65 1.11
C ASN A 73 -9.26 21.68 0.55
N LYS A 74 -10.11 20.76 1.03
CA LYS A 74 -11.53 20.60 0.64
C LYS A 74 -12.46 20.62 1.86
N ASP A 75 -12.08 21.31 2.92
CA ASP A 75 -12.93 21.48 4.10
C ASP A 75 -13.99 22.55 3.81
N SER A 76 -15.27 22.21 3.96
CA SER A 76 -16.38 23.14 3.77
C SER A 76 -17.58 22.72 4.63
N ALA A 77 -18.46 23.67 4.96
CA ALA A 77 -19.64 23.39 5.77
C ALA A 77 -20.62 22.43 5.09
N ASP A 78 -20.66 22.42 3.75
CA ASP A 78 -21.58 21.62 2.94
C ASP A 78 -21.11 20.16 2.75
N VAL A 79 -19.86 19.85 3.10
CA VAL A 79 -19.29 18.51 2.96
C VAL A 79 -18.91 18.00 4.33
N GLY A 80 -19.48 16.86 4.71
CA GLY A 80 -19.10 16.20 5.96
C GLY A 80 -17.61 15.83 5.99
N PRO A 81 -16.93 15.97 7.13
CA PRO A 81 -15.53 15.60 7.23
C PRO A 81 -15.37 14.09 7.04
N SER A 82 -14.19 13.69 6.58
CA SER A 82 -13.77 12.29 6.56
C SER A 82 -12.45 12.12 7.28
N VAL A 83 -12.33 11.03 8.05
CA VAL A 83 -11.14 10.69 8.80
C VAL A 83 -10.58 9.39 8.27
N CYS A 84 -9.31 9.40 7.86
CA CYS A 84 -8.57 8.21 7.46
C CYS A 84 -7.61 7.80 8.58
N ILE A 85 -7.70 6.55 9.00
CA ILE A 85 -6.84 5.95 10.03
C ILE A 85 -6.01 4.86 9.38
N HIS A 86 -4.71 4.85 9.62
CA HIS A 86 -3.84 3.71 9.34
C HIS A 86 -3.33 3.08 10.63
N THR A 87 -3.26 1.77 10.60
CA THR A 87 -2.72 0.96 11.70
C THR A 87 -1.19 0.86 11.67
N SER A 88 -0.64 0.43 12.80
CA SER A 88 0.75 0.05 12.96
C SER A 88 1.04 -1.24 12.18
N VAL A 89 2.29 -1.43 11.77
CA VAL A 89 2.70 -2.67 11.09
C VAL A 89 2.59 -3.87 12.04
N PRO A 90 3.07 -3.82 13.31
CA PRO A 90 2.97 -4.97 14.21
C PRO A 90 1.54 -5.47 14.40
N TRP A 91 0.60 -4.56 14.71
CA TRP A 91 -0.82 -4.92 14.88
C TRP A 91 -1.39 -5.52 13.60
N SER A 92 -1.06 -4.96 12.44
CA SER A 92 -1.56 -5.48 11.16
C SER A 92 -1.03 -6.86 10.83
N MET A 93 0.22 -7.15 11.16
CA MET A 93 0.83 -8.47 10.92
C MET A 93 0.20 -9.54 11.80
N GLU A 94 -0.10 -9.23 13.07
CA GLU A 94 -0.81 -10.14 14.00
C GLU A 94 -2.26 -10.40 13.58
N ASN A 95 -2.88 -9.44 12.88
CA ASN A 95 -4.30 -9.48 12.51
C ASN A 95 -4.53 -9.71 11.00
N LEU A 96 -3.51 -10.14 10.26
CA LEU A 96 -3.50 -10.16 8.80
C LEU A 96 -4.64 -10.95 8.16
N GLU A 97 -5.04 -12.06 8.78
CA GLU A 97 -6.09 -12.94 8.28
C GLU A 97 -7.50 -12.49 8.66
N LYS A 98 -7.65 -11.45 9.49
CA LYS A 98 -8.97 -10.88 9.80
C LYS A 98 -9.63 -10.32 8.56
N ASP A 99 -10.96 -10.45 8.54
CA ASP A 99 -11.79 -9.69 7.61
C ASP A 99 -11.62 -8.18 7.86
N LYS A 100 -11.68 -7.40 6.77
CA LYS A 100 -11.41 -5.95 6.82
C LYS A 100 -12.47 -5.18 7.62
N ASP A 101 -13.72 -5.64 7.62
CA ASP A 101 -14.81 -4.94 8.28
C ASP A 101 -14.86 -5.31 9.77
N SER A 102 -14.58 -6.58 10.12
CA SER A 102 -14.35 -6.99 11.51
C SER A 102 -13.14 -6.27 12.14
N ALA A 103 -12.01 -6.22 11.43
CA ALA A 103 -10.83 -5.49 11.89
C ALA A 103 -11.11 -3.99 12.07
N ALA A 104 -11.92 -3.39 11.21
CA ALA A 104 -12.30 -1.97 11.34
C ALA A 104 -13.05 -1.68 12.65
N GLN A 105 -13.91 -2.59 13.14
CA GLN A 105 -14.58 -2.43 14.42
C GLN A 105 -13.60 -2.45 15.60
N GLU A 106 -12.62 -3.35 15.58
CA GLU A 106 -11.58 -3.38 16.62
C GLU A 106 -10.67 -2.14 16.58
N ILE A 107 -10.31 -1.68 15.38
CA ILE A 107 -9.52 -0.46 15.19
C ILE A 107 -10.27 0.75 15.76
N LEU A 108 -11.60 0.82 15.61
CA LEU A 108 -12.42 1.88 16.18
C LEU A 108 -12.32 1.95 17.71
N GLU A 109 -12.21 0.82 18.41
CA GLU A 109 -11.99 0.81 19.87
C GLU A 109 -10.64 1.44 20.23
N HIS A 110 -9.58 1.18 19.45
CA HIS A 110 -8.29 1.85 19.64
C HIS A 110 -8.32 3.34 19.27
N VAL A 111 -9.15 3.74 18.30
CA VAL A 111 -9.34 5.14 17.91
C VAL A 111 -9.96 5.95 19.05
N LYS A 112 -10.88 5.37 19.84
CA LYS A 112 -11.46 6.06 21.01
C LYS A 112 -10.40 6.47 22.04
N ALA A 113 -9.30 5.72 22.17
CA ALA A 113 -8.19 6.10 23.03
C ALA A 113 -7.37 7.29 22.48
N VAL A 114 -7.38 7.50 21.16
CA VAL A 114 -6.65 8.58 20.49
C VAL A 114 -7.52 9.85 20.33
N LEU A 115 -8.81 9.66 20.04
CA LEU A 115 -9.81 10.69 19.79
C LEU A 115 -11.10 10.36 20.59
N PRO A 116 -11.09 10.53 21.93
CA PRO A 116 -12.20 10.11 22.79
C PRO A 116 -13.51 10.89 22.56
N TRP A 117 -13.40 12.10 22.02
CA TRP A 117 -14.53 12.97 21.68
C TRP A 117 -15.06 12.77 20.26
N LEU A 118 -14.49 11.85 19.48
CA LEU A 118 -14.89 11.63 18.10
C LEU A 118 -16.38 11.21 18.05
N PRO A 119 -17.24 11.94 17.32
CA PRO A 119 -18.65 11.58 17.23
C PRO A 119 -18.83 10.23 16.53
N LYS A 120 -20.04 9.68 16.61
CA LYS A 120 -20.36 8.46 15.86
C LYS A 120 -20.36 8.76 14.35
N PRO A 121 -19.57 8.04 13.53
CA PRO A 121 -19.59 8.22 12.09
C PRO A 121 -20.89 7.70 11.47
N SER A 122 -21.31 8.31 10.37
CA SER A 122 -22.44 7.83 9.55
C SER A 122 -22.09 6.57 8.78
N GLU A 123 -20.82 6.44 8.36
CA GLU A 123 -20.33 5.28 7.63
C GLU A 123 -18.89 4.95 8.06
N VAL A 124 -18.58 3.65 8.12
CA VAL A 124 -17.25 3.10 8.43
C VAL A 124 -16.85 2.19 7.28
N LYS A 125 -15.67 2.42 6.69
CA LYS A 125 -15.12 1.57 5.64
C LYS A 125 -13.77 0.99 6.06
N GLY A 126 -13.74 -0.32 6.25
CA GLY A 126 -12.51 -1.07 6.44
C GLY A 126 -11.81 -1.39 5.12
N HIS A 127 -10.48 -1.32 5.11
CA HIS A 127 -9.65 -1.76 4.01
C HIS A 127 -8.40 -2.47 4.52
N LYS A 128 -7.95 -3.51 3.78
CA LYS A 128 -6.78 -4.32 4.12
C LYS A 128 -5.76 -4.29 2.98
N TRP A 129 -4.61 -3.68 3.26
CA TRP A 129 -3.43 -3.75 2.41
C TRP A 129 -2.53 -4.89 2.88
N ARG A 130 -2.75 -6.10 2.36
CA ARG A 130 -1.86 -7.26 2.64
C ARG A 130 -0.43 -7.01 2.17
N TYR A 131 -0.27 -6.29 1.06
CA TYR A 131 1.02 -5.86 0.54
C TYR A 131 1.02 -4.34 0.52
N SER A 132 1.29 -3.72 1.68
CA SER A 132 1.15 -2.27 1.87
C SER A 132 2.36 -1.49 1.38
N GLN A 133 3.55 -1.82 1.89
CA GLN A 133 4.81 -1.18 1.51
C GLN A 133 5.90 -2.24 1.45
N VAL A 134 6.77 -2.15 0.46
CA VAL A 134 7.97 -2.99 0.36
C VAL A 134 8.80 -2.83 1.65
N ASP A 135 9.06 -3.96 2.29
CA ASP A 135 9.95 -4.07 3.45
C ASP A 135 11.35 -4.49 3.00
N LYS A 136 11.42 -5.55 2.17
CA LYS A 136 12.63 -5.95 1.46
C LYS A 136 12.35 -5.95 -0.04
N GLY A 137 13.07 -5.11 -0.77
CA GLY A 137 12.99 -5.04 -2.23
C GLY A 137 13.83 -6.12 -2.91
N PHE A 138 13.67 -6.21 -4.23
CA PHE A 138 14.52 -7.02 -5.08
C PHE A 138 15.97 -6.48 -5.04
N PRO A 139 16.98 -7.37 -4.95
CA PRO A 139 18.38 -6.94 -4.82
C PRO A 139 18.82 -5.98 -5.93
N GLY A 140 19.53 -4.92 -5.53
CA GLY A 140 20.10 -3.94 -6.46
C GLY A 140 19.11 -2.92 -7.03
N SER A 141 17.80 -3.05 -6.75
CA SER A 141 16.77 -2.11 -7.22
C SER A 141 16.89 -1.74 -8.72
N PRO A 142 16.91 -2.71 -9.65
CA PRO A 142 17.18 -2.48 -11.07
C PRO A 142 16.07 -1.72 -11.81
N GLY A 143 14.97 -1.38 -11.15
CA GLY A 143 13.76 -0.80 -11.73
C GLY A 143 12.87 -1.84 -12.42
N CYS A 144 13.45 -2.81 -13.12
CA CYS A 144 12.74 -3.95 -13.70
C CYS A 144 13.69 -5.14 -13.94
N VAL A 145 13.13 -6.31 -14.21
CA VAL A 145 13.89 -7.51 -14.62
C VAL A 145 13.21 -8.18 -15.82
N ILE A 146 14.01 -8.72 -16.73
CA ILE A 146 13.53 -9.45 -17.90
C ILE A 146 13.44 -10.95 -17.61
N LEU A 147 12.28 -11.54 -17.90
CA LEU A 147 12.01 -12.97 -17.80
C LEU A 147 12.16 -13.69 -19.14
N SER A 148 11.75 -13.05 -20.24
CA SER A 148 11.86 -13.56 -21.60
C SER A 148 12.10 -12.39 -22.54
N ASP A 149 12.95 -12.59 -23.56
CA ASP A 149 13.27 -11.59 -24.57
C ASP A 149 12.32 -11.66 -25.78
N SER A 150 11.82 -12.85 -26.12
CA SER A 150 10.90 -13.06 -27.24
C SER A 150 9.88 -14.19 -26.97
N PRO A 151 8.58 -13.88 -26.79
CA PRO A 151 8.06 -12.52 -26.62
C PRO A 151 8.60 -11.88 -25.33
N PRO A 152 8.71 -10.54 -25.27
CA PRO A 152 9.22 -9.85 -24.11
C PRO A 152 8.28 -10.03 -22.90
N VAL A 153 8.82 -10.52 -21.79
CA VAL A 153 8.13 -10.63 -20.51
C VAL A 153 9.02 -10.02 -19.44
N LEU A 154 8.51 -9.06 -18.68
CA LEU A 154 9.26 -8.32 -17.67
C LEU A 154 8.49 -8.24 -16.37
N LEU A 155 9.21 -8.14 -15.25
CA LEU A 155 8.66 -7.77 -13.96
C LEU A 155 9.13 -6.37 -13.59
N ALA A 156 8.20 -5.55 -13.11
CA ALA A 156 8.44 -4.17 -12.70
C ALA A 156 7.48 -3.80 -11.56
N GLY A 157 7.77 -2.69 -10.88
CA GLY A 157 7.00 -2.17 -9.77
C GLY A 157 7.88 -1.68 -8.62
N ASP A 158 7.20 -1.29 -7.54
CA ASP A 158 7.78 -0.80 -6.29
C ASP A 158 8.87 -1.72 -5.72
N ALA A 159 8.70 -3.03 -5.77
CA ALA A 159 9.68 -3.99 -5.29
C ALA A 159 11.01 -3.97 -6.06
N PHE A 160 11.03 -3.51 -7.31
CA PHE A 160 12.25 -3.44 -8.11
C PHE A 160 12.94 -2.08 -8.02
N SER A 161 12.39 -1.13 -7.27
CA SER A 161 12.97 0.19 -7.06
C SER A 161 12.86 0.57 -5.58
N ARG A 162 12.07 1.60 -5.26
CA ARG A 162 11.76 2.09 -3.91
C ARG A 162 10.25 1.98 -3.67
N GLY A 163 9.87 1.65 -2.44
CA GLY A 163 8.46 1.53 -1.99
C GLY A 163 7.71 2.86 -1.80
N VAL A 164 7.93 3.83 -2.70
CA VAL A 164 7.34 5.18 -2.69
C VAL A 164 6.89 5.57 -4.10
N PHE A 165 6.11 6.65 -4.23
CA PHE A 165 5.60 7.12 -5.51
C PHE A 165 6.72 7.29 -6.58
N ASP A 166 7.80 7.99 -6.23
CA ASP A 166 8.93 8.20 -7.15
C ASP A 166 9.59 6.89 -7.57
N GLY A 167 9.63 5.88 -6.68
CA GLY A 167 10.19 4.57 -7.00
C GLY A 167 9.37 3.84 -8.07
N CYS A 168 8.05 4.05 -8.11
CA CYS A 168 7.21 3.55 -9.20
C CYS A 168 7.53 4.26 -10.53
N LEU A 169 7.82 5.57 -10.51
CA LEU A 169 8.26 6.30 -11.71
C LEU A 169 9.62 5.78 -12.20
N ASP A 170 10.57 5.61 -11.28
CA ASP A 170 11.90 5.06 -11.57
C ASP A 170 11.78 3.68 -12.24
N SER A 171 10.93 2.80 -11.69
CA SER A 171 10.66 1.47 -12.24
C SER A 171 10.01 1.51 -13.63
N ALA A 172 9.05 2.42 -13.83
CA ALA A 172 8.38 2.58 -15.13
C ALA A 172 9.33 3.08 -16.21
N LEU A 173 10.20 4.05 -15.88
CA LEU A 173 11.22 4.57 -16.80
C LEU A 173 12.25 3.49 -17.16
N ALA A 174 12.74 2.72 -16.18
CA ALA A 174 13.65 1.60 -16.44
C ALA A 174 13.01 0.55 -17.37
N THR A 175 11.72 0.26 -17.16
CA THR A 175 10.96 -0.68 -18.00
C THR A 175 10.86 -0.17 -19.45
N GLN A 176 10.54 1.12 -19.63
CA GLN A 176 10.43 1.72 -20.96
C GLN A 176 11.77 1.70 -21.71
N GLN A 177 12.88 2.01 -21.02
CA GLN A 177 14.22 1.97 -21.59
C GLN A 177 14.60 0.55 -22.02
N LEU A 178 14.36 -0.45 -21.16
CA LEU A 178 14.67 -1.84 -21.46
C LEU A 178 13.86 -2.37 -22.65
N LEU A 179 12.54 -2.09 -22.69
CA LEU A 179 11.69 -2.46 -23.82
C LEU A 179 12.16 -1.84 -25.15
N SER A 180 12.58 -0.57 -25.12
CA SER A 180 13.11 0.11 -26.30
C SER A 180 14.38 -0.57 -26.80
N SER A 181 15.26 -0.99 -25.89
CA SER A 181 16.50 -1.68 -26.27
C SER A 181 16.24 -3.04 -26.94
N ILE A 182 15.29 -3.83 -26.44
CA ILE A 182 14.92 -5.15 -27.02
C ILE A 182 14.35 -4.97 -28.43
N HIS A 183 13.52 -3.95 -28.64
CA HIS A 183 12.95 -3.67 -29.95
C HIS A 183 14.03 -3.28 -30.98
N SER A 184 15.04 -2.50 -30.57
CA SER A 184 16.16 -2.12 -31.43
C SER A 184 17.04 -3.29 -31.87
N TYR A 185 17.07 -4.40 -31.13
CA TYR A 185 17.81 -5.61 -31.51
C TYR A 185 16.98 -6.60 -32.36
N ALA A 186 15.66 -6.39 -32.46
CA ALA A 186 14.76 -7.24 -33.22
C ALA A 186 14.47 -6.71 -34.65
N MET A 187 14.96 -5.51 -34.98
CA MET A 187 15.00 -4.94 -36.33
C MET A 187 16.38 -5.10 -36.95
#